data_AF-A0A250IJG3-F1
#
_entry.id   AF-A0A250IJG3-F1
#
_cell.length_a   1.000
_cell.length_b   1.000
_cell.length_c   1.000
_cell.angle_alpha   90.00
_cell.angle_beta   90.00
_cell.angle_gamma   90.00
#
_symmetry.space_group_name_H-M   'P 1'
#
loop_
_entity.id
_entity.type
_entity.pdbx_description
1 polymer ?
#
loop_
_entity_poly.entity_id
_entity_poly.type
_entity_poly.pdbx_seq_one_letter_code
_entity_poly.pdbx_strand_id
1 'polypeptide(L)'
;MDPEIKGYEGMRDFKKHPKDDVGILTIYHPLGQKWNGKGYTEEQAKDLARAATNRMLQLYSPFLKETWGTEIEVESVETSRWPFSVHVTEPGYFKTKAKILRRPFGRIFFAHNNLGVPAFEEALFRGHCAANNIQKRLHPSFNQEEWTLCPLELR
;
A
#
# COMPACT_ATOMS: atom_id res chain seq x y z
N MET A 1 -1.33 23.17 -18.16
CA MET A 1 -0.07 22.75 -17.53
C MET A 1 0.79 23.99 -17.37
N ASP A 2 1.36 24.18 -16.19
CA ASP A 2 2.27 25.28 -15.92
C ASP A 2 3.56 25.11 -16.76
N PRO A 3 3.93 26.07 -17.62
CA PRO A 3 5.12 25.96 -18.47
C PRO A 3 6.44 25.99 -17.68
N GLU A 4 6.44 26.35 -16.40
CA GLU A 4 7.62 26.26 -15.52
C GLU A 4 7.77 24.87 -14.90
N ILE A 5 6.69 24.08 -14.85
CA ILE A 5 6.75 22.68 -14.45
C ILE A 5 7.11 21.85 -15.68
N LYS A 6 8.41 21.79 -15.98
CA LYS A 6 8.94 20.73 -16.84
C LYS A 6 8.66 19.42 -16.12
N GLY A 7 7.70 18.65 -16.61
CA GLY A 7 7.42 17.30 -16.10
C GLY A 7 8.61 16.36 -16.35
N TYR A 8 8.33 15.08 -16.58
CA TYR A 8 9.36 14.08 -16.94
C TYR A 8 10.04 14.32 -18.31
N GLU A 9 9.73 15.41 -19.00
CA GLU A 9 10.36 15.80 -20.26
C GLU A 9 11.85 16.10 -20.06
N GLY A 10 12.71 15.21 -20.54
CA GLY A 10 14.17 15.35 -20.51
C GLY A 10 14.88 14.66 -19.33
N MET A 11 14.16 14.08 -18.37
CA MET A 11 14.78 13.30 -17.27
C MET A 11 14.91 11.81 -17.55
N ARG A 12 14.49 11.33 -18.73
CA ARG A 12 14.69 9.95 -19.21
C ARG A 12 15.96 9.79 -20.05
N ASP A 13 17.02 10.48 -19.67
CA ASP A 13 18.37 10.12 -20.09
C ASP A 13 18.81 8.94 -19.19
N PHE A 14 18.65 7.71 -19.68
CA PHE A 14 19.02 6.52 -18.92
C PHE A 14 20.54 6.36 -18.72
N LYS A 15 21.38 7.33 -19.10
CA LYS A 15 22.85 7.17 -19.09
C LYS A 15 23.45 7.17 -17.69
N LYS A 16 22.69 7.58 -16.67
CA LYS A 16 23.06 7.51 -15.25
C LYS A 16 22.31 6.42 -14.49
N HIS A 17 21.47 5.63 -15.16
CA HIS A 17 20.85 4.50 -14.49
C HIS A 17 21.94 3.49 -14.11
N PRO A 18 21.78 2.76 -13.00
CA PRO A 18 22.61 1.60 -12.72
C PRO A 18 22.60 0.67 -13.94
N LYS A 19 23.69 -0.04 -14.16
CA LYS A 19 23.79 -1.02 -15.24
C LYS A 19 22.54 -1.92 -15.21
N ASP A 20 21.98 -2.24 -16.37
CA ASP A 20 20.78 -3.08 -16.50
C ASP A 20 21.01 -4.55 -16.07
N ASP A 21 22.18 -4.87 -15.49
CA ASP A 21 22.53 -6.17 -14.92
C ASP A 21 22.15 -6.30 -13.43
N VAL A 22 21.73 -5.20 -12.77
CA VAL A 22 21.28 -5.21 -11.36
C VAL A 22 19.84 -4.73 -11.26
N GLY A 23 19.02 -5.47 -10.51
CA GLY A 23 17.61 -5.14 -10.29
C GLY A 23 17.13 -5.52 -8.90
N ILE A 24 16.02 -4.90 -8.49
CA ILE A 24 15.35 -5.22 -7.22
C ILE A 24 14.09 -6.04 -7.54
N LEU A 25 13.99 -7.22 -6.95
CA LEU A 25 12.79 -8.03 -7.00
C LEU A 25 12.10 -8.05 -5.63
N THR A 26 10.90 -7.52 -5.56
CA THR A 26 10.09 -7.55 -4.33
C THR A 26 9.17 -8.77 -4.32
N ILE A 27 9.36 -9.66 -3.33
CA ILE A 27 8.51 -10.84 -3.12
C ILE A 27 7.55 -10.57 -1.97
N TYR A 28 6.25 -10.47 -2.27
CA TYR A 28 5.22 -10.39 -1.25
C TYR A 28 4.80 -11.80 -0.82
N HIS A 29 5.07 -12.14 0.44
CA HIS A 29 4.73 -13.44 1.00
C HIS A 29 3.68 -13.30 2.13
N PRO A 30 2.41 -13.64 1.90
CA PRO A 30 1.43 -13.67 2.98
C PRO A 30 1.79 -14.79 3.96
N LEU A 31 1.85 -14.46 5.25
CA LEU A 31 2.12 -15.46 6.28
C LEU A 31 0.89 -16.34 6.47
N GLY A 32 1.08 -17.66 6.44
CA GLY A 32 0.00 -18.62 6.69
C GLY A 32 -0.57 -18.52 8.12
N GLN A 33 -1.78 -19.06 8.31
CA GLN A 33 -2.54 -18.97 9.58
C GLN A 33 -1.75 -19.38 10.83
N LYS A 34 -0.76 -20.27 10.71
CA LYS A 34 0.11 -20.69 11.82
C LYS A 34 0.85 -19.53 12.50
N TRP A 35 1.02 -18.42 11.81
CA TRP A 35 1.70 -17.21 12.30
C TRP A 35 0.74 -16.14 12.82
N ASN A 36 -0.59 -16.34 12.72
CA ASN A 36 -1.58 -15.36 13.17
C ASN A 36 -1.44 -15.11 14.69
N GLY A 37 -1.10 -13.87 15.05
CA GLY A 37 -0.99 -13.42 16.43
C GLY A 37 0.20 -13.95 17.23
N LYS A 38 1.01 -14.86 16.67
CA LYS A 38 2.13 -15.50 17.37
C LYS A 38 3.48 -14.80 17.16
N GLY A 39 3.55 -13.87 16.21
CA GLY A 39 4.83 -13.32 15.75
C GLY A 39 5.75 -14.44 15.23
N TYR A 40 6.98 -14.09 14.87
CA TYR A 40 8.03 -15.07 14.55
C TYR A 40 9.40 -14.46 14.83
N THR A 41 10.35 -15.32 15.15
CA THR A 41 11.73 -14.95 15.49
C THR A 41 12.49 -14.45 14.26
N GLU A 42 13.63 -13.80 14.48
CA GLU A 42 14.49 -13.38 13.38
C GLU A 42 15.01 -14.55 12.54
N GLU A 43 15.32 -15.69 13.16
CA GLU A 43 15.78 -16.86 12.40
C GLU A 43 14.66 -17.46 11.57
N GLN A 44 13.43 -17.48 12.07
CA GLN A 44 12.27 -17.84 11.27
C GLN A 44 12.07 -16.87 10.08
N ALA A 45 12.40 -15.59 10.25
CA ALA A 45 12.36 -14.61 9.16
C ALA A 45 13.39 -14.91 8.08
N LYS A 46 14.63 -15.22 8.47
CA LYS A 46 15.70 -15.60 7.55
C LYS A 46 15.37 -16.90 6.82
N ASP A 47 14.79 -17.88 7.50
CA ASP A 47 14.35 -19.13 6.89
C ASP A 47 13.25 -18.91 5.84
N LEU A 48 12.26 -18.07 6.15
CA LEU A 48 11.20 -17.70 5.22
C LEU A 48 11.76 -16.93 4.01
N ALA A 49 12.65 -15.96 4.23
CA ALA A 49 13.28 -15.20 3.16
C ALA A 49 14.13 -16.10 2.25
N ARG A 50 14.89 -17.04 2.83
CA ARG A 50 15.67 -18.04 2.09
C ARG A 50 14.76 -18.95 1.28
N ALA A 51 13.68 -19.46 1.86
CA ALA A 51 12.73 -20.32 1.15
C ALA A 51 12.06 -19.58 -0.03
N ALA A 52 11.66 -18.32 0.18
CA ALA A 52 11.07 -17.48 -0.87
C ALA A 52 12.07 -17.19 -1.99
N THR A 53 13.31 -16.84 -1.65
CA THR A 53 14.40 -16.59 -2.62
C THR A 53 14.74 -17.85 -3.41
N ASN A 54 14.88 -19.00 -2.74
CA ASN A 54 15.13 -20.28 -3.40
C ASN A 54 14.00 -20.65 -4.36
N ARG A 55 12.75 -20.45 -3.95
CA ARG A 55 11.60 -20.72 -4.82
C ARG A 55 11.59 -19.80 -6.04
N MET A 56 11.94 -18.53 -5.87
CA MET A 56 12.10 -17.58 -6.95
C MET A 56 13.17 -18.05 -7.94
N LEU A 57 14.37 -18.40 -7.48
CA LEU A 57 15.45 -18.91 -8.33
C LEU A 57 15.03 -20.18 -9.08
N GLN A 58 14.35 -21.13 -8.41
CA GLN A 58 13.84 -22.34 -9.05
C GLN A 58 12.84 -22.06 -10.18
N LEU A 59 12.06 -20.98 -10.08
CA LEU A 59 11.05 -20.63 -11.07
C LEU A 59 11.63 -19.81 -12.23
N TYR A 60 12.47 -18.83 -11.93
CA TYR A 60 12.94 -17.87 -12.93
C TYR A 60 14.27 -18.26 -13.58
N SER A 61 15.20 -18.91 -12.86
CA SER A 61 16.50 -19.25 -13.43
C SER A 61 16.42 -20.17 -14.66
N PRO A 62 15.55 -21.22 -14.72
CA PRO A 62 15.41 -22.02 -15.94
C PRO A 62 14.95 -21.19 -17.14
N PHE A 63 13.96 -20.33 -16.94
CA PHE A 63 13.43 -19.46 -17.99
C PHE A 63 14.49 -18.47 -18.51
N LEU A 64 15.28 -17.89 -17.61
CA LEU A 64 16.35 -16.95 -17.96
C LEU A 64 17.48 -17.63 -18.72
N LYS A 65 17.83 -18.86 -18.31
CA LYS A 65 18.86 -19.66 -18.96
C LYS A 65 18.47 -20.06 -20.38
N GLU A 66 17.23 -20.48 -20.58
CA GLU A 66 16.72 -20.86 -21.90
C GLU A 66 16.59 -19.67 -22.84
N THR A 67 16.13 -18.52 -22.35
CA THR A 67 15.79 -17.36 -23.20
C THR A 67 16.99 -16.45 -23.46
N TRP A 68 17.85 -16.24 -22.47
CA TRP A 68 18.97 -15.28 -22.54
C TRP A 68 20.33 -15.87 -22.15
N GLY A 69 20.43 -17.17 -21.83
CA GLY A 69 21.70 -17.82 -21.48
C GLY A 69 22.30 -17.33 -20.16
N THR A 70 21.49 -16.76 -19.27
CA THR A 70 21.95 -16.16 -18.01
C THR A 70 21.27 -16.78 -16.79
N GLU A 71 21.82 -16.53 -15.61
CA GLU A 71 21.26 -16.95 -14.31
C GLU A 71 21.09 -15.73 -13.40
N ILE A 72 20.21 -15.83 -12.41
CA ILE A 72 20.05 -14.79 -11.38
C ILE A 72 21.10 -15.02 -10.30
N GLU A 73 21.92 -14.01 -10.06
CA GLU A 73 22.76 -13.94 -8.86
C GLU A 73 22.07 -13.08 -7.80
N VAL A 74 21.94 -13.60 -6.58
CA VAL A 74 21.34 -12.88 -5.47
C VAL A 74 22.44 -12.19 -4.66
N GLU A 75 22.59 -10.89 -4.83
CA GLU A 75 23.61 -10.12 -4.09
C GLU A 75 23.24 -9.91 -2.62
N SER A 76 21.98 -9.58 -2.34
CA SER A 76 21.49 -9.33 -0.99
C SER A 76 20.00 -9.64 -0.88
N VAL A 77 19.56 -9.92 0.36
CA VAL A 77 18.16 -10.15 0.68
C VAL A 77 17.79 -9.26 1.85
N GLU A 78 16.91 -8.29 1.59
CA GLU A 78 16.33 -7.45 2.63
C GLU A 78 14.92 -7.94 2.95
N THR A 79 14.64 -8.14 4.24
CA THR A 79 13.34 -8.62 4.72
C THR A 79 12.67 -7.49 5.49
N SER A 80 11.51 -7.05 5.03
CA SER A 80 10.66 -6.14 5.78
C SER A 80 9.48 -6.88 6.39
N ARG A 81 9.31 -6.73 7.71
CA ARG A 81 8.20 -7.34 8.45
C ARG A 81 7.10 -6.31 8.63
N TRP A 82 5.94 -6.60 8.08
CA TRP A 82 4.79 -5.71 8.15
C TRP A 82 3.64 -6.37 8.91
N PRO A 83 3.71 -6.46 10.25
CA PRO A 83 2.61 -6.96 11.03
C PRO A 83 1.40 -6.04 10.82
N PHE A 84 0.25 -6.63 10.50
CA PHE A 84 -1.01 -5.92 10.27
C PHE A 84 -1.04 -4.94 9.08
N SER A 85 -0.08 -4.97 8.14
CA SER A 85 -0.18 -4.10 6.95
C SER A 85 -1.25 -4.57 5.97
N VAL A 86 -1.47 -5.89 5.90
CA VAL A 86 -2.50 -6.49 5.08
C VAL A 86 -3.71 -6.80 5.97
N HIS A 87 -4.71 -5.92 5.89
CA HIS A 87 -5.99 -6.16 6.53
C HIS A 87 -6.87 -6.99 5.59
N VAL A 88 -6.98 -8.29 5.85
CA VAL A 88 -7.96 -9.14 5.16
C VAL A 88 -9.30 -8.99 5.87
N THR A 89 -10.21 -8.22 5.28
CA THR A 89 -11.55 -8.02 5.84
C THR A 89 -12.46 -9.18 5.45
N GLU A 90 -13.37 -9.57 6.35
CA GLU A 90 -14.40 -10.58 6.04
C GLU A 90 -15.29 -10.15 4.86
N PRO A 91 -15.85 -11.10 4.08
CA PRO A 91 -16.82 -10.77 3.05
C PRO A 91 -17.96 -9.89 3.58
N GLY A 92 -18.25 -8.79 2.90
CA GLY A 92 -19.30 -7.84 3.30
C GLY A 92 -18.92 -6.86 4.41
N TYR A 93 -17.67 -6.89 4.92
CA TYR A 93 -17.17 -5.95 5.92
C TYR A 93 -17.40 -4.49 5.52
N PHE A 94 -17.05 -4.09 4.29
CA PHE A 94 -17.24 -2.70 3.86
C PHE A 94 -18.71 -2.32 3.66
N LYS A 95 -19.61 -3.29 3.44
CA LYS A 95 -21.04 -3.02 3.33
C LYS A 95 -21.67 -2.77 4.70
N THR A 96 -21.22 -3.50 5.73
CA THR A 96 -21.84 -3.52 7.06
C THR A 96 -21.13 -2.65 8.09
N LYS A 97 -19.80 -2.61 8.08
CA LYS A 97 -18.96 -1.94 9.08
C LYS A 97 -18.39 -0.61 8.62
N ALA A 98 -18.12 -0.41 7.32
CA ALA A 98 -17.50 0.84 6.86
C ALA A 98 -18.30 2.09 7.23
N LYS A 99 -19.64 2.03 7.17
CA LYS A 99 -20.50 3.16 7.57
C LYS A 99 -20.25 3.59 9.02
N ILE A 100 -20.07 2.64 9.93
CA ILE A 100 -19.79 2.91 11.34
C ILE A 100 -18.39 3.52 11.48
N LEU A 101 -17.40 2.95 10.80
CA LEU A 101 -16.01 3.42 10.88
C LEU A 101 -15.81 4.82 10.29
N ARG A 102 -16.64 5.20 9.32
CA ARG A 102 -16.65 6.56 8.74
C ARG A 102 -17.24 7.61 9.66
N ARG A 103 -17.96 7.22 10.72
CA ARG A 103 -18.63 8.15 11.63
C ARG A 103 -17.57 8.90 12.45
N PRO A 104 -17.43 10.24 12.34
CA PRO A 104 -16.62 10.99 13.28
C PRO A 104 -17.06 10.81 14.73
N PHE A 105 -16.10 10.95 15.64
CA PHE A 105 -16.31 10.96 17.08
C PHE A 105 -16.24 12.41 17.57
N GLY A 106 -17.40 13.02 17.83
CA GLY A 106 -17.50 14.45 18.12
C GLY A 106 -16.92 15.29 16.98
N ARG A 107 -15.78 15.94 17.23
CA ARG A 107 -15.04 16.77 16.24
C ARG A 107 -13.85 16.06 15.58
N ILE A 108 -13.65 14.77 15.84
CA ILE A 108 -12.54 13.98 15.30
C ILE A 108 -13.03 13.23 14.06
N PHE A 109 -12.39 13.47 12.92
CA PHE A 109 -12.68 12.81 11.64
C PHE A 109 -11.57 11.81 11.29
N PHE A 110 -11.97 10.61 10.86
CA PHE A 110 -11.04 9.56 10.48
C PHE A 110 -10.71 9.64 8.97
N ALA A 111 -9.44 9.47 8.63
CA ALA A 111 -8.91 9.59 7.28
C ALA A 111 -8.01 8.40 6.92
N HIS A 112 -8.51 7.17 7.06
CA HIS A 112 -7.74 5.95 6.84
C HIS A 112 -8.29 5.14 5.65
N ASN A 113 -7.43 4.40 4.95
CA ASN A 113 -7.85 3.49 3.87
C ASN A 113 -8.75 2.32 4.33
N ASN A 114 -8.75 1.99 5.63
CA ASN A 114 -9.60 0.94 6.19
C ASN A 114 -11.08 1.35 6.30
N LEU A 115 -11.41 2.59 5.90
CA LEU A 115 -12.78 3.12 5.83
C LEU A 115 -13.49 2.81 4.51
N GLY A 116 -12.78 2.25 3.52
CA GLY A 116 -13.29 1.91 2.19
C GLY A 116 -12.40 0.85 1.56
N VAL A 117 -11.77 1.10 0.42
CA VAL A 117 -10.82 0.11 -0.13
C VAL A 117 -9.43 0.27 0.50
N PRO A 118 -8.70 -0.81 0.81
CA PRO A 118 -7.35 -0.74 1.36
C PRO A 118 -6.33 -0.31 0.28
N ALA A 119 -6.49 0.92 -0.21
CA ALA A 119 -5.69 1.53 -1.26
C ALA A 119 -5.19 2.91 -0.81
N PHE A 120 -4.11 3.38 -1.42
CA PHE A 120 -3.54 4.68 -1.11
C PHE A 120 -4.50 5.81 -1.50
N GLU A 121 -5.17 5.66 -2.63
CA GLU A 121 -6.15 6.60 -3.18
C GLU A 121 -7.33 6.79 -2.23
N GLU A 122 -7.77 5.72 -1.55
CA GLU A 122 -8.81 5.81 -0.53
C GLU A 122 -8.35 6.66 0.66
N ALA A 123 -7.11 6.50 1.13
CA ALA A 123 -6.60 7.32 2.21
C ALA A 123 -6.58 8.81 1.82
N LEU A 124 -6.13 9.13 0.60
CA LEU A 124 -6.14 10.50 0.07
C LEU A 124 -7.56 11.06 0.00
N PHE A 125 -8.50 10.29 -0.58
CA PHE A 125 -9.90 10.65 -0.66
C PHE A 125 -10.51 10.93 0.71
N ARG A 126 -10.27 10.03 1.69
CA ARG A 126 -10.78 10.16 3.05
C ARG A 126 -10.16 11.36 3.77
N GLY A 127 -8.87 11.62 3.56
CA GLY A 127 -8.18 12.82 4.05
C GLY A 127 -8.83 14.11 3.55
N HIS A 128 -9.09 14.18 2.24
CA HIS A 128 -9.79 15.31 1.63
C HIS A 128 -11.19 15.50 2.24
N CYS A 129 -11.96 14.43 2.37
CA CYS A 129 -13.29 14.49 2.97
C CYS A 129 -13.26 14.93 4.44
N ALA A 130 -12.30 14.45 5.23
CA ALA A 130 -12.13 14.87 6.63
C ALA A 130 -11.80 16.37 6.71
N ALA A 131 -10.88 16.85 5.87
CA ALA A 131 -10.47 18.27 5.83
C ALA A 131 -11.66 19.19 5.48
N ASN A 132 -12.43 18.86 4.44
CA ASN A 132 -13.60 19.63 4.04
C ASN A 132 -14.66 19.69 5.15
N ASN A 133 -14.89 18.59 5.87
CA ASN A 133 -15.85 18.56 6.96
C ASN A 133 -15.39 19.40 8.16
N ILE A 134 -14.09 19.41 8.47
CA ILE A 134 -13.53 20.31 9.48
C ILE A 134 -13.72 21.76 9.05
N GLN A 135 -13.38 22.11 7.80
CA GLN A 135 -13.51 23.47 7.29
C GLN A 135 -14.96 23.98 7.35
N LYS A 136 -15.92 23.15 6.96
CA LYS A 136 -17.36 23.48 7.09
C LYS A 136 -17.75 23.76 8.54
N ARG A 137 -17.25 22.96 9.48
CA ARG A 137 -17.54 23.13 10.92
C ARG A 137 -16.86 24.34 11.57
N LEU A 138 -15.75 24.79 11.00
CA LEU A 138 -15.10 26.04 11.39
C LEU A 138 -15.80 27.27 10.80
N HIS A 139 -16.70 27.08 9.83
CA HIS A 139 -17.43 28.19 9.21
C HIS A 139 -18.43 28.80 10.20
N PRO A 140 -18.50 30.13 10.35
CA PRO A 140 -19.36 30.79 11.33
C PRO A 140 -20.86 30.50 11.19
N SER A 141 -21.30 30.08 9.99
CA SER A 141 -22.70 29.76 9.69
C SER A 141 -23.09 28.31 9.99
N PHE A 142 -22.19 27.50 10.54
CA PHE A 142 -22.46 26.09 10.82
C PHE A 142 -23.31 25.95 12.09
N ASN A 143 -24.61 25.67 11.91
CA ASN A 143 -25.58 25.67 13.00
C ASN A 143 -26.04 24.27 13.47
N GLN A 144 -25.69 23.17 12.79
CA GLN A 144 -26.19 21.82 13.14
C GLN A 144 -25.23 20.68 12.77
N GLU A 145 -25.21 19.62 13.58
CA GLU A 145 -24.49 18.36 13.33
C GLU A 145 -25.18 17.44 12.31
N GLU A 146 -25.69 17.98 11.19
CA GLU A 146 -26.04 17.11 10.07
C GLU A 146 -24.76 16.68 9.37
N TRP A 147 -24.55 15.36 9.31
CA TRP A 147 -23.41 14.72 8.65
C TRP A 147 -23.46 15.07 7.17
N THR A 148 -22.75 16.12 6.76
CA THR A 148 -22.68 16.43 5.34
C THR A 148 -21.89 15.33 4.65
N LEU A 149 -22.57 14.57 3.79
CA LEU A 149 -21.93 13.65 2.86
C LEU A 149 -20.79 14.38 2.15
N CYS A 150 -19.63 13.74 2.06
CA CYS A 150 -18.54 14.31 1.29
C CYS A 150 -19.04 14.52 -0.15
N PRO A 151 -18.80 15.68 -0.79
CA PRO A 151 -19.30 15.94 -2.15
C PRO A 151 -18.89 14.88 -3.17
N LEU A 152 -17.77 14.19 -2.92
CA LEU A 152 -17.23 13.14 -3.76
C LEU A 152 -17.84 11.75 -3.47
N GLU A 153 -18.64 11.58 -2.41
CA GLU A 153 -19.36 10.31 -2.10
C GLU A 153 -20.73 10.22 -2.79
N LEU A 154 -21.20 11.29 -3.43
CA LEU A 154 -22.51 11.36 -4.09
C LEU A 154 -22.48 10.88 -5.55
N ARG A 155 -21.37 10.30 -6.00
CA ARG A 155 -21.20 9.72 -7.35
C ARG A 155 -21.11 8.21 -7.28
#